data_AF-A0AAQ4EIA8-F1
#
_entry.id   AF-A0AAQ4EIA8-F1
#
_cell.length_a   1.000
_cell.length_b   1.000
_cell.length_c   1.000
_cell.angle_alpha   90.00
_cell.angle_beta   90.00
_cell.angle_gamma   90.00
#
_symmetry.space_group_name_H-M   'P 1'
#
loop_
_entity.id
_entity.type
_entity.pdbx_description
1 polymer ?
#
loop_
_entity_poly.entity_id
_entity_poly.type
_entity_poly.pdbx_seq_one_letter_code
_entity_poly.pdbx_strand_id
1 'polypeptide(L)'
;MDAIIAMFCLLLRIVASQGQRIVYPRLFHERSNSGALVLRIDDHLTLSLTKASVAAETLRFRSIREGTIYEEFIKGSEVEESLYEDKEKLATISLALGADGVKVNGFLSPSERIEPVAYKSSHQSGLAPHVVHRMKQPRAFGRVLPGPTK
;
A
#
# COMPACT_ATOMS: atom_id res chain seq x y z
N MET A 1 39.56 18.92 0.07
CA MET A 1 38.49 18.61 -0.91
C MET A 1 37.52 17.58 -0.36
N ASP A 2 38.00 16.59 0.40
CA ASP A 2 37.17 15.51 0.95
C ASP A 2 36.09 15.97 1.94
N ALA A 3 36.39 16.97 2.78
CA ALA A 3 35.41 17.52 3.73
C ALA A 3 34.26 18.28 3.04
N ILE A 4 34.54 18.93 1.91
CA ILE A 4 33.53 19.67 1.12
C ILE A 4 32.63 18.68 0.38
N ILE A 5 33.22 17.61 -0.17
CA ILE A 5 32.48 16.51 -0.80
C ILE A 5 31.62 15.79 0.24
N ALA A 6 32.17 15.49 1.43
CA ALA A 6 31.42 14.87 2.51
C ALA A 6 30.26 15.76 3.01
N MET A 7 30.48 17.07 3.13
CA MET A 7 29.44 18.03 3.53
C MET A 7 28.37 18.19 2.45
N PHE A 8 28.75 18.21 1.17
CA PHE A 8 27.81 18.23 0.05
C PHE A 8 27.01 16.93 -0.03
N CYS A 9 27.64 15.76 0.17
CA CYS A 9 26.97 14.47 0.27
C CYS A 9 25.98 14.42 1.45
N LEU A 10 26.34 14.99 2.59
CA LEU A 10 25.45 15.08 3.76
C LEU A 10 24.26 15.99 3.50
N LEU A 11 24.47 17.14 2.85
CA LEU A 11 23.40 18.07 2.46
C LEU A 11 22.47 17.47 1.40
N LEU A 12 22.99 16.73 0.42
CA LEU A 12 22.20 16.01 -0.57
C LEU A 12 21.31 14.93 0.07
N ARG A 13 21.78 14.25 1.13
CA ARG A 13 20.96 13.28 1.89
C ARG A 13 19.78 13.93 2.60
N ILE A 14 19.90 15.19 3.02
CA ILE A 14 18.84 15.94 3.72
C ILE A 14 17.79 16.45 2.72
N VAL A 15 18.21 16.85 1.51
CA VAL A 15 17.35 17.45 0.48
C VAL A 15 16.63 16.42 -0.39
N ALA A 16 17.04 15.14 -0.38
CA ALA A 16 16.34 14.03 -1.03
C ALA A 16 14.98 13.72 -0.35
N SER A 17 14.01 14.61 -0.60
CA SER A 17 12.56 14.49 -0.50
C SER A 17 12.01 13.55 0.57
N GLN A 18 11.86 14.08 1.79
CA GLN A 18 10.87 13.59 2.74
C GLN A 18 9.46 13.91 2.21
N GLY A 19 8.80 12.95 1.57
CA GLY A 19 7.36 13.08 1.31
C GLY A 19 6.77 11.99 0.42
N GLN A 20 7.24 11.87 -0.81
CA GLN A 20 6.66 11.00 -1.83
C GLN A 20 7.71 10.48 -2.82
N ARG A 21 7.54 9.25 -3.33
CA ARG A 21 8.41 8.63 -4.33
C ARG A 21 7.59 7.81 -5.33
N ILE A 22 7.98 7.84 -6.60
CA ILE A 22 7.36 7.02 -7.65
C ILE A 22 8.04 5.66 -7.70
N VAL A 23 7.25 4.60 -7.80
CA VAL A 23 7.72 3.20 -7.83
C VAL A 23 7.00 2.40 -8.90
N TYR A 24 7.56 1.24 -9.23
CA TYR A 24 7.02 0.31 -10.23
C TYR A 24 7.00 -1.10 -9.62
N PRO A 25 5.94 -1.44 -8.86
CA PRO A 25 5.86 -2.70 -8.15
C PRO A 25 5.90 -3.90 -9.11
N ARG A 26 6.57 -4.96 -8.69
CA ARG A 26 6.66 -6.22 -9.44
C ARG A 26 6.27 -7.39 -8.55
N LEU A 27 5.30 -8.16 -9.01
CA LEU A 27 4.80 -9.33 -8.32
C LEU A 27 5.47 -10.59 -8.87
N PHE A 28 5.96 -11.43 -7.98
CA PHE A 28 6.57 -12.72 -8.28
C PHE A 28 5.87 -13.80 -7.46
N HIS A 29 5.79 -15.01 -8.01
CA HIS A 29 5.40 -16.18 -7.24
C HIS A 29 6.66 -16.81 -6.64
N GLU A 30 6.61 -17.15 -5.36
CA GLU A 30 7.68 -17.94 -4.76
C GLU A 30 7.72 -19.32 -5.45
N ARG A 31 8.94 -19.86 -5.66
CA ARG A 31 9.14 -21.17 -6.30
C ARG A 31 8.95 -22.35 -5.33
N SER A 32 8.59 -22.09 -4.08
CA SER A 32 8.34 -23.10 -3.06
C SER A 32 6.85 -23.46 -3.00
N ASN A 33 6.51 -24.54 -2.30
CA ASN A 33 5.11 -24.97 -2.08
C ASN A 33 4.33 -24.07 -1.10
N SER A 34 4.91 -22.95 -0.63
CA SER A 34 4.26 -22.03 0.33
C SER A 34 3.06 -21.30 -0.28
N GLY A 35 3.03 -21.11 -1.61
CA GLY A 35 2.06 -20.25 -2.28
C GLY A 35 2.21 -18.76 -1.94
N ALA A 36 3.33 -18.36 -1.32
CA ALA A 36 3.58 -16.98 -0.96
C ALA A 36 3.87 -16.12 -2.20
N LEU A 37 3.37 -14.89 -2.18
CA LEU A 37 3.64 -13.91 -3.22
C LEU A 37 4.77 -12.98 -2.76
N VAL A 38 5.74 -12.72 -3.63
CA VAL A 38 6.80 -11.75 -3.36
C VAL A 38 6.51 -10.49 -4.16
N LEU A 39 6.32 -9.37 -3.48
CA LEU A 39 6.09 -8.07 -4.12
C LEU A 39 7.29 -7.16 -3.89
N ARG A 40 8.05 -6.89 -4.94
CA ARG A 40 9.12 -5.89 -4.90
C ARG A 40 8.53 -4.52 -5.19
N ILE A 41 8.64 -3.59 -4.26
CA ILE A 41 8.20 -2.20 -4.43
C ILE A 41 9.29 -1.40 -5.14
N ASP A 42 10.52 -1.51 -4.67
CA ASP A 42 11.73 -0.90 -5.23
C ASP A 42 12.99 -1.70 -4.79
N ASP A 43 14.17 -1.09 -4.93
CA ASP A 43 15.46 -1.71 -4.56
C ASP A 43 15.67 -1.84 -3.03
N HIS A 44 14.82 -1.21 -2.21
CA HIS A 44 14.96 -1.14 -0.76
C HIS A 44 13.86 -1.89 -0.02
N LEU A 45 12.71 -2.14 -0.66
CA LEU A 45 11.54 -2.75 -0.05
C LEU A 45 10.99 -3.88 -0.92
N THR A 46 11.00 -5.08 -0.33
CA THR A 46 10.32 -6.28 -0.84
C THR A 46 9.41 -6.84 0.24
N LEU A 47 8.16 -7.12 -0.10
CA LEU A 47 7.17 -7.72 0.78
C LEU A 47 7.07 -9.23 0.50
N SER A 48 6.97 -10.02 1.57
CA SER A 48 6.59 -11.43 1.52
C SER A 48 5.14 -11.54 1.95
N LEU A 49 4.25 -11.80 0.99
CA LEU A 49 2.82 -11.65 1.15
C LEU A 49 2.14 -12.98 1.42
N THR A 50 1.31 -13.00 2.45
CA THR A 50 0.32 -14.04 2.73
C THR A 50 -1.09 -13.47 2.63
N LYS A 51 -2.09 -14.34 2.42
CA LYS A 51 -3.50 -13.92 2.47
C LYS A 51 -3.83 -13.36 3.84
N ALA A 52 -4.41 -12.16 3.86
CA ALA A 52 -4.94 -11.57 5.08
C ALA A 52 -6.35 -12.13 5.35
N SER A 53 -6.76 -12.14 6.61
CA SER A 53 -8.13 -12.43 7.01
C SER A 53 -8.78 -11.22 7.68
N VAL A 54 -10.06 -11.03 7.39
CA VAL A 54 -10.92 -9.98 7.91
C VAL A 54 -11.80 -10.60 8.99
N ALA A 55 -11.63 -10.14 10.22
CA ALA A 55 -12.36 -10.68 11.38
C ALA A 55 -13.89 -10.45 11.33
N ALA A 56 -14.37 -9.45 10.60
CA ALA A 56 -15.79 -9.12 10.50
C ALA A 56 -16.43 -9.77 9.27
N GLU A 57 -17.55 -10.46 9.47
CA GLU A 57 -18.31 -11.05 8.35
C GLU A 57 -18.87 -10.01 7.39
N THR A 58 -19.21 -8.82 7.89
CA THR A 58 -19.73 -7.70 7.10
C THR A 58 -19.11 -6.40 7.55
N LEU A 59 -18.60 -5.63 6.60
CA LEU A 59 -18.04 -4.29 6.77
C LEU A 59 -19.04 -3.26 6.28
N ARG A 60 -19.23 -2.19 7.06
CA ARG A 60 -20.05 -1.05 6.66
C ARG A 60 -19.14 0.07 6.14
N PHE A 61 -19.16 0.29 4.84
CA PHE A 61 -18.47 1.39 4.20
C PHE A 61 -19.36 2.63 4.17
N ARG A 62 -18.82 3.78 4.58
CA ARG A 62 -19.52 5.06 4.61
C ARG A 62 -18.72 6.08 3.82
N SER A 63 -19.33 6.65 2.79
CA SER A 63 -18.73 7.73 2.01
C SER A 63 -19.63 8.97 2.02
N ILE A 64 -19.01 10.15 1.96
CA ILE A 64 -19.73 11.41 1.90
C ILE A 64 -19.42 12.03 0.54
N ARG A 65 -20.47 12.26 -0.26
CA ARG A 65 -20.37 12.95 -1.55
C ARG A 65 -21.42 14.06 -1.58
N GLU A 66 -20.97 15.29 -1.80
CA GLU A 66 -21.86 16.47 -1.87
C GLU A 66 -22.78 16.61 -0.64
N GLY A 67 -22.24 16.34 0.56
CA GLY A 67 -23.00 16.39 1.82
C GLY A 67 -23.95 15.22 2.05
N THR A 68 -24.13 14.33 1.08
CA THR A 68 -24.95 13.11 1.21
C THR A 68 -24.10 11.94 1.67
N ILE A 69 -24.62 11.20 2.66
CA ILE A 69 -23.99 9.98 3.18
C ILE A 69 -24.48 8.78 2.36
N TYR A 70 -23.53 8.05 1.79
CA TYR A 70 -23.77 6.77 1.13
C TYR A 70 -23.21 5.66 2.01
N GLU A 71 -24.04 4.65 2.29
CA GLU A 71 -23.66 3.48 3.07
C GLU A 71 -23.74 2.23 2.19
N GLU A 72 -22.70 1.40 2.28
CA GLU A 72 -22.59 0.14 1.57
C GLU A 72 -22.16 -0.94 2.56
N PHE A 73 -22.77 -2.12 2.46
CA PHE A 73 -22.41 -3.28 3.27
C PHE A 73 -21.68 -4.29 2.39
N ILE A 74 -20.42 -4.52 2.71
CA ILE A 74 -19.51 -5.39 1.94
C ILE A 74 -19.21 -6.62 2.79
N LYS A 75 -19.24 -7.82 2.20
CA LYS A 75 -18.86 -9.04 2.92
C LYS A 75 -17.37 -9.01 3.23
N GLY A 76 -16.97 -9.42 4.43
CA GLY A 76 -15.56 -9.52 4.81
C GLY A 76 -14.77 -10.40 3.85
N SER A 77 -15.36 -11.52 3.44
CA SER A 77 -14.78 -12.46 2.47
C SER A 77 -14.46 -11.80 1.11
N GLU A 78 -15.28 -10.86 0.66
CA GLU A 78 -15.06 -10.14 -0.60
C GLU A 78 -13.81 -9.24 -0.51
N VAL A 79 -13.54 -8.68 0.67
CA VAL A 79 -12.31 -7.91 0.90
C VAL A 79 -11.09 -8.84 0.99
N GLU A 80 -11.20 -9.98 1.65
CA GLU A 80 -10.11 -10.99 1.77
C GLU A 80 -9.61 -11.51 0.41
N GLU A 81 -10.47 -11.56 -0.61
CA GLU A 81 -10.13 -12.03 -1.96
C GLU A 81 -8.96 -11.29 -2.60
N SER A 82 -8.76 -10.02 -2.25
CA SER A 82 -7.65 -9.20 -2.78
C SER A 82 -6.65 -8.75 -1.72
N LEU A 83 -6.91 -9.02 -0.44
CA LEU A 83 -6.14 -8.50 0.69
C LEU A 83 -4.98 -9.44 1.08
N TYR A 84 -3.80 -8.83 1.24
CA TYR A 84 -2.57 -9.51 1.62
C TYR A 84 -1.84 -8.74 2.71
N GLU A 85 -1.04 -9.47 3.48
CA GLU A 85 -0.23 -8.91 4.56
C GLU A 85 1.22 -9.41 4.51
N ASP A 86 2.14 -8.56 4.96
CA ASP A 86 3.50 -8.94 5.38
C ASP A 86 3.60 -8.56 6.87
N LYS A 87 3.51 -9.56 7.75
CA LYS A 87 3.43 -9.36 9.21
C LYS A 87 4.72 -8.77 9.77
N GLU A 88 5.87 -9.16 9.23
CA GLU A 88 7.18 -8.67 9.66
C GLU A 88 7.32 -7.18 9.38
N LYS A 89 6.80 -6.72 8.24
CA LYS A 89 6.86 -5.31 7.83
C LYS A 89 5.63 -4.50 8.23
N LEU A 90 4.63 -5.14 8.85
CA LEU A 90 3.33 -4.56 9.20
C LEU A 90 2.68 -3.90 7.98
N ALA A 91 2.75 -4.57 6.82
CA ALA A 91 2.15 -4.14 5.59
C ALA A 91 0.78 -4.80 5.40
N THR A 92 -0.18 -4.05 4.86
CA THR A 92 -1.50 -4.55 4.47
C THR A 92 -1.91 -3.90 3.18
N ILE A 93 -2.03 -4.69 2.11
CA ILE A 93 -2.26 -4.20 0.75
C ILE A 93 -3.35 -4.99 0.05
N SER A 94 -4.08 -4.32 -0.85
CA SER A 94 -4.93 -4.94 -1.85
C SER A 94 -4.16 -5.04 -3.17
N LEU A 95 -4.27 -6.21 -3.81
CA LEU A 95 -3.68 -6.50 -5.12
C LEU A 95 -4.75 -6.74 -6.17
N ALA A 96 -4.61 -6.10 -7.33
CA ALA A 96 -5.37 -6.40 -8.52
C ALA A 96 -4.44 -6.55 -9.73
N LEU A 97 -4.55 -7.67 -10.46
CA LEU A 97 -3.82 -7.88 -11.70
C LEU A 97 -4.57 -7.21 -12.85
N GLY A 98 -3.89 -6.34 -13.61
CA GLY A 98 -4.41 -5.74 -14.82
C GLY A 98 -3.48 -5.97 -16.02
N ALA A 99 -3.96 -5.64 -17.21
CA ALA A 99 -3.17 -5.71 -18.44
C ALA A 99 -1.88 -4.87 -18.38
N ASP A 100 -1.91 -3.77 -17.63
CA ASP A 100 -0.79 -2.84 -17.46
C ASP A 100 0.14 -3.20 -16.29
N GLY A 101 -0.06 -4.35 -15.65
CA GLY A 101 0.71 -4.81 -14.50
C GLY A 101 -0.10 -4.89 -13.20
N VAL A 102 0.61 -5.11 -12.08
CA VAL A 102 -0.01 -5.22 -10.76
C VAL A 102 -0.41 -3.85 -10.22
N LYS A 103 -1.66 -3.71 -9.80
CA LYS A 103 -2.14 -2.55 -9.05
C LYS A 103 -2.12 -2.87 -7.56
N VAL A 104 -1.38 -2.06 -6.82
CA VAL A 104 -1.22 -2.14 -5.38
C VAL A 104 -1.84 -0.91 -4.71
N ASN A 105 -2.64 -1.12 -3.67
CA ASN A 105 -3.13 -0.05 -2.79
C ASN A 105 -3.01 -0.50 -1.34
N GLY A 106 -2.63 0.40 -0.42
CA GLY A 106 -2.64 0.11 1.01
C GLY A 106 -1.36 0.52 1.71
N PHE A 107 -1.10 -0.08 2.86
CA PHE A 107 0.03 0.27 3.72
C PHE A 107 1.23 -0.62 3.43
N LEU A 108 2.37 -0.01 3.16
CA LEU A 108 3.66 -0.69 3.04
C LEU A 108 4.36 -0.83 4.40
N SER A 109 3.98 0.03 5.35
CA SER A 109 4.37 0.02 6.75
C SER A 109 3.36 0.89 7.54
N PRO A 110 3.45 0.97 8.87
CA PRO A 110 2.59 1.86 9.66
C PRO A 110 2.72 3.36 9.31
N SER A 111 3.76 3.74 8.58
CA SER A 111 4.06 5.13 8.22
C SER A 111 4.09 5.39 6.71
N GLU A 112 3.91 4.38 5.86
CA GLU A 112 3.99 4.53 4.41
C GLU A 112 2.80 3.87 3.73
N ARG A 113 2.22 4.61 2.77
CA ARG A 113 1.09 4.15 1.96
C ARG A 113 1.46 4.20 0.49
N ILE A 114 0.97 3.23 -0.27
CA ILE A 114 1.12 3.12 -1.72
C ILE A 114 -0.25 3.24 -2.40
N GLU A 115 -0.28 3.91 -3.55
CA GLU A 115 -1.46 3.94 -4.41
C GLU A 115 -1.09 4.04 -5.89
N PRO A 116 -1.93 3.50 -6.80
CA PRO A 116 -1.70 3.61 -8.23
C PRO A 116 -1.80 5.07 -8.69
N VAL A 117 -0.92 5.49 -9.60
CA VAL A 117 -1.11 6.77 -10.28
C VAL A 117 -2.27 6.63 -11.26
N ALA A 118 -3.20 7.58 -11.23
CA ALA A 118 -4.26 7.70 -12.23
C ALA A 118 -3.65 8.15 -13.58
N TYR A 119 -2.95 7.25 -14.25
CA TYR A 119 -2.33 7.50 -15.54
C TYR A 119 -2.96 6.61 -16.60
N LYS A 120 -3.50 7.21 -17.66
CA LYS A 120 -3.84 6.48 -18.89
C LYS A 120 -2.53 6.24 -19.64
N SER A 121 -1.84 5.15 -19.33
CA SER A 121 -0.65 4.80 -20.10
C SER A 121 -1.05 4.46 -21.52
N SER A 122 -0.50 5.20 -22.48
CA SER A 122 -0.59 4.88 -23.91
C SER A 122 0.40 3.80 -24.35
N HIS A 123 1.18 3.18 -23.44
CA HIS A 123 2.24 2.25 -23.82
C HIS A 123 2.41 1.01 -22.92
N GLN A 124 2.75 -0.08 -23.63
CA GLN A 124 2.87 -1.50 -23.30
C GLN A 124 3.99 -1.87 -22.30
N SER A 125 4.27 -1.04 -21.29
CA SER A 125 5.38 -1.32 -20.37
C SER A 125 5.07 -2.47 -19.38
N GLY A 126 3.82 -2.90 -19.23
CA GLY A 126 3.41 -3.94 -18.27
C GLY A 126 3.73 -3.61 -16.80
N LEU A 127 4.09 -2.35 -16.51
CA LEU A 127 4.45 -1.84 -15.20
C LEU A 127 3.62 -0.60 -14.91
N ALA A 128 2.64 -0.73 -14.02
CA ALA A 128 1.83 0.38 -13.55
C ALA A 128 2.64 1.23 -12.54
N PRO A 129 2.74 2.57 -12.71
CA PRO A 129 3.39 3.42 -11.74
C PRO A 129 2.53 3.63 -10.50
N HIS A 130 3.19 3.71 -9.34
CA HIS A 130 2.59 3.98 -8.04
C HIS A 130 3.31 5.13 -7.34
N VAL A 131 2.58 5.83 -6.47
CA VAL A 131 3.16 6.80 -5.54
C VAL A 131 3.20 6.16 -4.17
N VAL A 132 4.37 6.16 -3.54
CA VAL A 132 4.53 5.88 -2.11
C VAL A 132 4.65 7.21 -1.39
N HIS A 133 3.86 7.41 -0.34
CA HIS A 133 3.91 8.61 0.48
C HIS A 133 4.01 8.28 1.96
N ARG A 134 4.74 9.10 2.70
CA ARG A 134 4.80 9.00 4.16
C ARG A 134 3.52 9.60 4.75
N MET A 135 2.91 8.86 5.65
CA MET A 135 1.79 9.34 6.45
C MET A 135 2.29 9.94 7.75
N LYS A 136 1.64 11.01 8.19
CA LYS A 136 1.71 11.43 9.60
C LYS A 136 0.91 10.40 10.39
N GLN A 137 1.54 9.65 11.29
CA GLN A 137 0.82 8.67 12.12
C GLN A 137 -0.37 9.37 12.78
N PRO A 138 -1.60 8.85 12.64
CA PRO A 138 -2.69 9.24 13.50
C PRO A 138 -2.28 8.91 14.94
N ARG A 139 -2.43 9.85 15.87
CA ARG A 139 -2.29 9.54 17.30
C ARG A 139 -3.35 8.48 17.64
N ALA A 140 -2.87 7.28 18.00
CA ALA A 140 -3.61 6.11 18.46
C ALA A 140 -4.54 5.42 17.43
N PHE A 141 -4.03 4.32 16.88
CA PHE A 141 -4.82 3.21 16.33
C PHE A 141 -5.48 2.47 17.51
N GLY A 142 -6.60 2.98 18.03
CA GLY A 142 -7.19 2.42 19.27
C GLY A 142 -8.59 2.88 19.65
N ARG A 143 -9.26 3.71 18.84
CA ARG A 143 -10.68 3.96 19.06
C ARG A 143 -11.48 2.97 18.24
N VAL A 144 -11.85 1.86 18.86
CA VAL A 144 -13.03 1.10 18.48
C VAL A 144 -14.18 2.10 18.48
N LEU A 145 -14.71 2.44 17.30
CA LEU A 145 -15.94 3.21 17.23
C LEU A 145 -17.03 2.35 17.87
N PRO A 146 -17.75 2.83 18.89
CA PRO A 146 -18.86 2.07 19.44
C PRO A 146 -19.84 1.76 18.32
N GLY A 147 -20.14 0.48 18.14
CA GLY A 147 -21.19 0.03 17.24
C GLY A 147 -22.54 0.62 17.65
N PRO A 148 -23.49 0.75 16.72
CA PRO A 148 -24.81 1.29 17.06
C PRO A 148 -25.44 0.47 18.17
N THR A 149 -25.82 1.13 19.26
CA THR A 149 -26.71 0.58 20.28
C THR A 149 -28.05 0.31 19.62
N LYS A 150 -28.48 -0.95 19.65
CA LYS A 150 -29.80 -1.37 19.21
C LYS A 150 -30.90 -0.74 20.07
#